data_AF-A0A7Y8MH46-F1
#
_entry.id   AF-A0A7Y8MH46-F1
#
_cell.length_a   1.000
_cell.length_b   1.000
_cell.length_c   1.000
_cell.angle_alpha   90.00
_cell.angle_beta   90.00
_cell.angle_gamma   90.00
#
_symmetry.space_group_name_H-M   'P 1'
#
loop_
_entity.id
_entity.type
_entity.pdbx_description
1 polymer ?
#
loop_
_entity_poly.entity_id
_entity_poly.type
_entity_poly.pdbx_seq_one_letter_code
_entity_poly.pdbx_strand_id
1 'polypeptide(L)'
;MQFESEFESAGNPLSPNKRHRHRGVVNETERAKNRAKSKVRAKVEHAIGVIKRVFGFAKVRYRGIAKNADRLFVACALANLFIARRRLLRLAAA
;
A
#
# COMPACT_ATOMS: atom_id res chain seq x y z
N MET A 1 0.56 -22.64 2.37
CA MET A 1 -0.13 -22.60 3.68
C MET A 1 0.79 -22.26 4.87
N GLN A 2 2.11 -22.11 4.71
CA GLN A 2 3.02 -21.67 5.79
C GLN A 2 3.08 -20.13 5.99
N PHE A 3 2.52 -19.34 5.07
CA PHE A 3 2.56 -17.87 5.12
C PHE A 3 1.46 -17.27 6.01
N GLU A 4 0.38 -18.03 6.31
CA GLU A 4 -0.74 -17.53 7.12
C GLU A 4 -0.49 -17.69 8.62
N SER A 5 0.26 -18.73 9.05
CA SER A 5 0.53 -19.01 10.46
C SER A 5 1.47 -17.99 11.13
N GLU A 6 2.41 -17.38 10.38
CA GLU A 6 3.22 -16.27 10.89
C GLU A 6 2.41 -14.97 11.06
N PHE A 7 1.38 -14.78 10.24
CA PHE A 7 0.57 -13.56 10.22
C PHE A 7 -0.40 -13.47 11.41
N GLU A 8 -0.83 -14.62 11.95
CA GLU A 8 -1.80 -14.71 13.03
C GLU A 8 -1.20 -14.43 14.42
N SER A 9 0.09 -14.74 14.64
CA SER A 9 0.80 -14.45 15.90
C SER A 9 1.14 -12.96 16.12
N ALA A 10 1.06 -12.14 15.07
CA ALA A 10 1.47 -10.72 15.10
C ALA A 10 0.45 -9.77 15.76
N GLY A 11 -0.74 -10.26 16.11
CA GLY A 11 -1.87 -9.45 16.55
C GLY A 11 -2.47 -8.67 15.38
N ASN A 12 -3.82 -8.65 15.30
CA ASN A 12 -4.59 -8.14 14.15
C ASN A 12 -3.86 -7.02 13.36
N PRO A 13 -3.33 -7.33 12.17
CA PRO A 13 -2.51 -6.40 11.39
C PRO A 13 -3.30 -5.18 10.89
N LEU A 14 -4.63 -5.30 10.87
CA LEU A 14 -5.57 -4.24 10.51
C LEU A 14 -5.91 -3.31 11.69
N SER A 15 -5.40 -3.56 12.90
CA SER A 15 -5.66 -2.66 14.03
C SER A 15 -5.22 -1.22 13.69
N PRO A 16 -6.10 -0.22 13.88
CA PRO A 16 -5.74 1.18 13.70
C PRO A 16 -4.57 1.50 14.63
N ASN A 17 -3.68 2.38 14.14
CA ASN A 17 -2.43 2.76 14.76
C ASN A 17 -2.60 2.95 16.29
N LYS A 18 -2.24 1.94 17.10
CA LYS A 18 -2.40 2.01 18.56
C LYS A 18 -1.43 3.06 19.06
N ARG A 19 -1.96 4.22 19.44
CA ARG A 19 -1.22 5.27 20.13
C ARG A 19 -0.95 4.75 21.54
N HIS A 20 0.11 3.96 21.71
CA HIS A 20 0.53 3.58 23.05
C HIS A 20 1.26 4.75 23.71
N ARG A 21 0.46 5.60 24.36
CA ARG A 21 0.93 6.57 25.34
C ARG A 21 0.15 6.28 26.62
N HIS A 22 0.59 5.29 27.39
CA HIS A 22 0.08 5.12 28.75
C HIS A 22 1.09 5.75 29.71
N ARG A 23 0.68 6.82 30.41
CA ARG A 23 1.51 7.54 31.41
C ARG A 23 2.91 7.97 30.91
N GLY A 24 3.06 8.28 29.62
CA GLY A 24 4.35 8.68 29.05
C GLY A 24 5.33 7.54 28.74
N VAL A 25 5.00 6.31 29.13
CA VAL A 25 5.76 5.11 28.75
C VAL A 25 5.39 4.76 27.32
N VAL A 26 6.41 4.66 26.47
CA VAL A 26 6.20 4.26 25.09
C VAL A 26 6.91 2.96 24.81
N ASN A 27 6.12 1.93 24.53
CA ASN A 27 6.61 0.62 24.19
C ASN A 27 7.34 0.67 22.83
N GLU A 28 8.65 0.41 22.87
CA GLU A 28 9.52 0.51 21.70
C GLU A 28 9.17 -0.52 20.61
N THR A 29 8.69 -1.69 21.03
CA THR A 29 8.23 -2.75 20.12
C THR A 29 7.01 -2.31 19.32
N GLU A 30 6.05 -1.62 19.95
CA GLU A 30 4.87 -1.08 19.27
C GLU A 30 5.22 0.11 18.36
N ARG A 31 6.18 0.96 18.76
CA ARG A 31 6.72 2.00 17.86
C ARG A 31 7.38 1.39 16.63
N ALA A 32 8.19 0.34 16.77
CA ALA A 32 8.82 -0.33 15.65
C ALA A 32 7.78 -0.92 14.69
N LYS A 33 6.77 -1.62 15.23
CA LYS A 33 5.63 -2.17 14.46
C LYS A 33 4.87 -1.06 13.73
N ASN A 34 4.54 0.04 14.41
CA ASN A 34 3.84 1.17 13.80
C ASN A 34 4.67 1.86 12.70
N ARG A 35 6.00 2.01 12.88
CA ARG A 35 6.90 2.54 11.85
C ARG A 35 6.92 1.67 10.60
N ALA A 36 7.00 0.34 10.76
CA ALA A 36 6.94 -0.59 9.62
C ALA A 36 5.59 -0.48 8.89
N LYS A 37 4.48 -0.48 9.63
CA LYS A 37 3.13 -0.28 9.07
C LYS A 37 2.99 1.04 8.32
N SER A 38 3.46 2.15 8.89
CA SER A 38 3.42 3.48 8.26
C SER A 38 4.25 3.54 6.98
N LYS A 39 5.43 2.90 6.94
CA LYS A 39 6.25 2.82 5.70
C LYS A 39 5.51 2.11 4.58
N VAL A 40 4.81 1.01 4.88
CA VAL A 40 4.01 0.28 3.90
C VAL A 40 2.81 1.12 3.45
N ARG A 41 2.07 1.73 4.38
CA ARG A 41 0.91 2.60 4.06
C ARG A 41 1.30 3.75 3.14
N ALA A 42 2.40 4.45 3.41
CA ALA A 42 2.86 5.56 2.58
C ALA A 42 3.12 5.14 1.12
N LYS A 43 3.71 3.95 0.89
CA LYS A 43 3.94 3.41 -0.47
C LYS A 43 2.61 3.09 -1.17
N VAL A 44 1.68 2.47 -0.46
CA VAL A 44 0.37 2.08 -1.00
C VAL A 44 -0.50 3.30 -1.30
N GLU A 45 -0.57 4.27 -0.38
CA GLU A 45 -1.28 5.53 -0.58
C GLU A 45 -0.74 6.30 -1.78
N HIS A 46 0.58 6.29 -2.00
CA HIS A 46 1.19 6.90 -3.18
C HIS A 46 0.72 6.20 -4.47
N ALA A 47 0.75 4.87 -4.53
CA ALA A 47 0.28 4.13 -5.70
C ALA A 47 -1.22 4.36 -5.97
N ILE A 48 -2.06 4.31 -4.93
CA ILE A 48 -3.50 4.61 -5.04
C ILE A 48 -3.72 6.06 -5.51
N GLY A 49 -2.90 7.00 -5.03
CA GLY A 49 -2.90 8.39 -5.46
C GLY A 49 -2.58 8.53 -6.95
N VAL A 50 -1.58 7.80 -7.47
CA VAL A 50 -1.23 7.77 -8.89
C VAL A 50 -2.39 7.18 -9.72
N ILE A 51 -2.98 6.07 -9.29
CA ILE A 51 -4.14 5.46 -9.96
C ILE A 51 -5.31 6.45 -10.05
N LYS A 52 -5.66 7.11 -8.96
CA LYS A 52 -6.79 8.04 -8.92
C LYS A 52 -6.53 9.34 -9.69
N ARG A 53 -5.33 9.92 -9.60
CA ARG A 53 -5.00 11.23 -10.17
C ARG A 53 -4.46 11.16 -11.60
N VAL A 54 -3.53 10.24 -11.90
CA VAL A 54 -2.90 10.14 -13.23
C VAL A 54 -3.79 9.35 -14.18
N PHE A 55 -4.35 8.23 -13.73
CA PHE A 55 -5.20 7.38 -14.57
C PHE A 55 -6.70 7.75 -14.50
N GLY A 56 -7.07 8.80 -13.75
CA GLY A 56 -8.43 9.34 -13.74
C GLY A 56 -9.50 8.40 -13.14
N PHE A 57 -9.11 7.44 -12.30
CA PHE A 57 -10.01 6.45 -11.69
C PHE A 57 -10.81 6.98 -10.48
N ALA A 58 -11.01 8.30 -10.37
CA ALA A 58 -11.69 8.91 -9.23
C ALA A 58 -13.19 8.55 -9.12
N LYS A 59 -13.85 8.22 -10.24
CA LYS A 59 -15.27 7.80 -10.29
C LYS A 59 -15.39 6.49 -11.06
N VAL A 60 -15.73 5.40 -10.35
CA VAL A 60 -16.09 4.13 -10.96
C VAL A 60 -17.60 4.13 -11.19
N ARG A 61 -18.06 3.91 -12.42
CA ARG A 61 -19.48 3.64 -12.67
C ARG A 61 -19.76 2.20 -12.22
N TYR A 62 -20.71 2.03 -11.29
CA TYR A 62 -21.09 0.72 -10.75
C TYR A 62 -21.73 -0.23 -11.78
N ARG A 63 -22.11 0.29 -12.96
CA ARG A 63 -22.60 -0.56 -14.07
C ARG A 63 -21.43 -1.25 -14.75
N GLY A 64 -21.39 -2.58 -14.69
CA GLY A 64 -20.35 -3.38 -15.35
C GLY A 64 -19.03 -3.47 -14.56
N ILE A 65 -19.10 -3.72 -13.26
CA ILE A 65 -17.94 -3.86 -12.35
C ILE A 65 -16.88 -4.81 -12.92
N ALA A 66 -17.28 -5.94 -13.51
CA ALA A 66 -16.36 -6.89 -14.14
C ALA A 66 -15.49 -6.24 -15.21
N LYS A 67 -16.08 -5.49 -16.14
CA LYS A 67 -15.35 -4.78 -17.21
C LYS A 67 -14.46 -3.64 -16.68
N ASN A 68 -14.84 -3.04 -15.55
CA ASN A 68 -14.05 -1.99 -14.93
C ASN A 68 -12.90 -2.55 -14.07
N ALA A 69 -12.98 -3.82 -13.64
CA ALA A 69 -11.91 -4.49 -12.91
C ALA A 69 -10.68 -4.68 -13.79
N ASP A 70 -10.85 -5.12 -15.05
CA ASP A 70 -9.75 -5.28 -16.00
C ASP A 70 -8.98 -3.96 -16.20
N ARG A 71 -9.72 -2.87 -16.39
CA ARG A 71 -9.15 -1.53 -16.53
C ARG A 71 -8.41 -1.08 -15.26
N LEU A 72 -8.89 -1.47 -14.08
CA LEU A 72 -8.23 -1.21 -12.80
C LEU A 72 -6.94 -2.04 -12.66
N PHE A 73 -6.94 -3.32 -13.05
CA PHE A 73 -5.74 -4.17 -13.03
C PHE A 73 -4.64 -3.61 -13.92
N VAL A 74 -5.00 -3.18 -15.14
CA VAL A 74 -4.06 -2.51 -16.06
C VAL A 74 -3.53 -1.21 -15.47
N ALA A 75 -4.38 -0.36 -14.89
CA ALA A 75 -3.94 0.87 -14.23
C ALA A 75 -3.02 0.60 -13.03
N CYS A 76 -3.26 -0.48 -12.27
CA CYS A 76 -2.41 -0.92 -11.17
C CYS A 76 -1.01 -1.36 -11.68
N ALA A 77 -0.98 -2.16 -12.74
CA ALA A 77 0.28 -2.58 -13.37
C ALA A 77 1.07 -1.37 -13.92
N LEU A 78 0.39 -0.43 -14.57
CA LEU A 78 1.01 0.80 -15.07
C LEU A 78 1.47 1.73 -13.95
N ALA A 79 0.77 1.81 -12.82
CA ALA A 79 1.22 2.57 -11.66
C ALA A 79 2.51 1.98 -11.07
N ASN A 80 2.61 0.65 -10.99
CA ASN A 80 3.84 -0.03 -10.57
C ASN A 80 5.00 0.27 -11.52
N LEU A 81 4.75 0.25 -12.85
CA LEU A 81 5.75 0.61 -13.86
C LEU A 81 6.16 2.09 -13.76
N PHE A 82 5.21 3.00 -13.53
CA PHE A 82 5.48 4.43 -13.38
C PHE A 82 6.37 4.72 -12.16
N ILE A 83 6.14 4.01 -11.04
CA ILE A 83 7.00 4.11 -9.86
C ILE A 83 8.40 3.55 -10.16
N ALA A 84 8.50 2.45 -10.91
CA ALA A 84 9.77 1.84 -11.31
C ALA A 84 10.52 2.61 -12.41
N ARG A 85 9.84 3.51 -13.14
CA ARG A 85 10.39 4.28 -14.27
C ARG A 85 11.74 4.94 -13.97
N ARG A 86 11.90 5.54 -12.78
CA ARG A 86 13.17 6.18 -12.39
C ARG A 86 14.33 5.19 -12.24
N ARG A 87 14.07 3.94 -11.86
CA ARG A 87 15.08 2.88 -11.80
C ARG A 87 15.38 2.35 -13.19
N LEU A 88 14.34 2.08 -13.99
CA LEU A 88 14.48 1.56 -15.35
C LEU A 88 15.21 2.53 -16.27
N LEU A 89 14.90 3.83 -16.22
CA LEU A 89 15.60 4.84 -17.01
C LEU A 89 17.05 5.03 -16.58
N ARG A 90 17.39 4.81 -15.30
CA ARG A 90 18.79 4.83 -14.84
C ARG A 90 19.57 3.61 -15.30
N LEU A 91 18.93 2.43 -15.34
CA LEU A 91 19.53 1.20 -15.84
C LEU A 91 19.68 1.20 -17.37
N ALA A 92 18.77 1.86 -18.09
CA ALA A 92 18.85 1.99 -19.55
C ALA A 92 19.84 3.08 -20.02
N ALA A 93 20.25 3.97 -19.12
CA ALA A 93 21.21 5.04 -19.38
C ALA A 93 22.62 4.73 -18.83
N ALA A 94 22.82 3.51 -18.31
CA ALA A 94 24.09 2.95 -17.86
C ALA A 94 24.57 1.91 -18.87
#